data_AF-A0A946P669-F1
#
_entry.id   AF-A0A946P669-F1
#
_cell.length_a   1.000
_cell.length_b   1.000
_cell.length_c   1.000
_cell.angle_alpha   90.00
_cell.angle_beta   90.00
_cell.angle_gamma   90.00
#
_symmetry.space_group_name_H-M   'P 1'
#
loop_
_entity.id
_entity.type
_entity.pdbx_description
1 polymer ?
#
loop_
_entity_poly.entity_id
_entity_poly.type
_entity_poly.pdbx_seq_one_letter_code
_entity_poly.pdbx_strand_id
1 'polypeptide(L)'
;PATQVVVTHGTDTMTNTAQSLSDIQGKTIVMTGSLAPARFAMTDAMFNIGMAVAAVQTLSHGVYIAMNGTVFPAKSVIKNRKMNRFERI
;
A
#
# COMPACT_ATOMS: atom_id res chain seq x y z
N PRO A 1 -10.18 18.72 6.78
CA PRO A 1 -9.19 17.61 6.84
C PRO A 1 -9.41 16.62 5.69
N ALA A 2 -8.37 15.99 5.13
CA ALA A 2 -8.50 15.04 4.00
C ALA A 2 -9.10 13.69 4.44
N THR A 3 -9.95 13.10 3.59
CA THR A 3 -10.60 11.78 3.79
C THR A 3 -10.01 10.68 2.92
N GLN A 4 -9.37 11.04 1.80
CA GLN A 4 -8.64 10.15 0.90
C GLN A 4 -7.14 10.44 1.03
N VAL A 5 -6.36 9.44 1.43
CA VAL A 5 -4.94 9.60 1.75
C VAL A 5 -4.12 8.50 1.08
N VAL A 6 -3.13 8.90 0.29
CA VAL A 6 -2.07 8.01 -0.18
C VAL A 6 -0.83 8.23 0.67
N VAL A 7 -0.24 7.14 1.14
CA VAL A 7 0.99 7.17 1.96
C VAL A 7 2.08 6.37 1.24
N THR A 8 3.17 7.03 0.86
CA THR A 8 4.38 6.34 0.46
C THR A 8 5.15 5.87 1.68
N HIS A 9 5.62 4.63 1.68
CA HIS A 9 6.27 4.02 2.83
C HIS A 9 7.31 2.97 2.41
N GLY A 10 8.35 2.79 3.22
CA GLY A 10 9.31 1.70 3.03
C GLY A 10 8.65 0.33 3.21
N THR A 11 9.05 -0.67 2.41
CA THR A 11 8.31 -1.95 2.35
C THR A 11 8.54 -2.88 3.55
N ASP A 12 9.60 -2.66 4.34
CA ASP A 12 10.01 -3.57 5.41
C ASP A 12 9.02 -3.70 6.56
N THR A 13 8.33 -2.59 6.87
CA THR A 13 7.39 -2.46 8.00
C THR A 13 6.02 -1.93 7.57
N MET A 14 5.77 -1.82 6.26
CA MET A 14 4.53 -1.27 5.72
C MET A 14 3.28 -1.97 6.26
N THR A 15 3.32 -3.30 6.42
CA THR A 15 2.22 -4.08 6.98
C THR A 15 1.97 -3.76 8.46
N ASN A 16 3.02 -3.51 9.24
CA ASN A 16 2.90 -3.10 10.65
C ASN A 16 2.27 -1.71 10.77
N THR A 17 2.69 -0.76 9.93
CA THR A 17 2.11 0.58 9.89
C THR A 17 0.63 0.51 9.45
N ALA A 18 0.31 -0.24 8.40
CA ALA A 18 -1.06 -0.41 7.93
C ALA A 18 -1.97 -1.00 9.02
N GLN A 19 -1.48 -2.00 9.75
CA GLN A 19 -2.20 -2.58 10.89
C GLN A 19 -2.42 -1.54 12.01
N SER A 20 -1.42 -0.72 12.33
CA SER A 20 -1.54 0.30 13.38
C SER A 20 -2.54 1.41 13.03
N LEU A 21 -2.80 1.63 11.74
CA LEU A 21 -3.76 2.60 11.23
C LEU A 21 -5.16 2.02 11.05
N SER A 22 -5.35 0.70 11.21
CA SER A 22 -6.56 -0.01 10.74
C SER A 22 -7.86 0.43 11.38
N ASP A 23 -7.78 1.07 12.55
CA ASP A 23 -8.94 1.46 13.34
C ASP A 23 -9.35 2.92 13.09
N ILE A 24 -8.63 3.65 12.23
CA ILE A 24 -8.98 5.01 11.80
C ILE A 24 -10.27 4.98 10.98
N GLN A 25 -11.30 5.66 11.48
CA GLN A 25 -12.61 5.75 10.85
C GLN A 25 -12.72 6.96 9.90
N GLY A 26 -13.65 6.87 8.94
CA GLY A 26 -13.98 7.97 8.04
C GLY A 26 -12.87 8.37 7.07
N LYS A 27 -11.91 7.46 6.81
CA LYS A 27 -10.84 7.66 5.82
C LYS A 27 -10.62 6.43 4.94
N THR A 28 -10.26 6.67 3.68
CA THR A 28 -9.65 5.67 2.80
C THR A 28 -8.15 5.97 2.77
N ILE A 29 -7.35 5.07 3.34
CA ILE A 29 -5.90 5.21 3.42
C ILE A 29 -5.28 4.09 2.58
N VAL A 30 -4.53 4.45 1.55
CA VAL A 30 -3.80 3.49 0.72
C VAL A 30 -2.31 3.70 0.89
N MET A 31 -1.66 2.70 1.46
CA MET A 31 -0.21 2.65 1.59
C MET A 31 0.40 2.02 0.34
N THR A 32 1.53 2.57 -0.10
CA THR A 32 2.27 2.04 -1.24
C THR A 32 3.75 2.34 -1.10
N GLY A 33 4.56 1.76 -1.98
CA GLY A 33 6.00 1.93 -2.02
C GLY A 33 6.54 1.31 -3.28
N SER A 34 7.81 0.93 -3.25
CA SER A 34 8.44 0.22 -4.36
C SER A 34 9.48 -0.76 -3.85
N LEU A 35 9.69 -1.83 -4.60
CA LEU A 35 10.77 -2.79 -4.35
C LEU A 35 12.09 -2.28 -4.93
N ALA A 36 12.02 -1.52 -6.03
CA ALA A 36 13.15 -0.82 -6.61
C ALA A 36 13.00 0.70 -6.46
N PRO A 37 14.08 1.46 -6.16
CA PRO A 37 14.03 2.92 -6.08
C PRO A 37 13.42 3.57 -7.33
N ALA A 38 12.59 4.60 -7.15
CA ALA A 38 11.87 5.27 -8.24
C ALA A 38 12.77 5.90 -9.32
N ARG A 39 14.03 6.20 -8.98
CA ARG A 39 15.04 6.74 -9.92
C ARG A 39 15.63 5.72 -10.88
N PHE A 40 15.34 4.43 -10.71
CA PHE A 40 15.86 3.38 -11.58
C PHE A 40 14.95 3.20 -12.80
N ALA A 41 15.56 2.94 -13.96
CA ALA A 41 14.81 2.72 -15.21
C ALA A 41 13.85 1.52 -15.09
N MET A 42 14.29 0.46 -14.40
CA MET A 42 13.47 -0.68 -14.04
C MET A 42 12.95 -0.50 -12.61
N THR A 43 11.78 0.14 -12.48
CA THR A 43 11.12 0.38 -11.19
C THR A 43 9.64 0.04 -11.24
N ASP A 44 9.11 -0.45 -10.13
CA ASP A 44 7.67 -0.65 -9.90
C ASP A 44 6.97 0.59 -9.32
N ALA A 45 7.71 1.65 -8.98
CA ALA A 45 7.19 2.82 -8.27
C ALA A 45 6.05 3.53 -9.01
N MET A 46 6.21 3.81 -10.31
CA MET A 46 5.20 4.54 -11.09
C MET A 46 3.87 3.77 -11.16
N PHE A 47 3.96 2.46 -11.37
CA PHE A 47 2.79 1.59 -11.43
C PHE A 47 2.09 1.50 -10.06
N ASN A 48 2.86 1.33 -8.98
CA ASN A 48 2.32 1.26 -7.62
C ASN A 48 1.64 2.57 -7.20
N ILE A 49 2.20 3.73 -7.57
CA ILE A 49 1.57 5.04 -7.34
C ILE A 49 0.25 5.17 -8.10
N GLY A 50 0.23 4.82 -9.40
CA GLY A 50 -0.99 4.88 -10.20
C GLY A 50 -2.11 4.01 -9.60
N MET A 51 -1.75 2.81 -9.16
CA MET A 51 -2.68 1.91 -8.47
C MET A 51 -3.17 2.46 -7.14
N ALA A 52 -2.28 3.05 -6.33
CA ALA A 52 -2.66 3.63 -5.04
C ALA A 52 -3.62 4.82 -5.21
N VAL A 53 -3.38 5.66 -6.21
CA VAL A 53 -4.26 6.79 -6.58
C VAL A 53 -5.62 6.29 -7.06
N ALA A 54 -5.68 5.23 -7.86
CA ALA A 54 -6.96 4.63 -8.27
C ALA A 54 -7.70 4.01 -7.07
N ALA A 55 -6.99 3.27 -6.22
CA ALA A 55 -7.56 2.58 -5.07
C ALA A 55 -8.14 3.55 -4.04
N VAL A 56 -7.46 4.65 -3.73
CA VAL A 56 -7.94 5.62 -2.73
C VAL A 56 -9.22 6.33 -3.17
N GLN A 57 -9.44 6.45 -4.48
CA GLN A 57 -10.62 7.09 -5.07
C GLN A 57 -11.83 6.16 -5.17
N THR A 58 -11.59 4.84 -5.24
CA THR A 58 -12.63 3.85 -5.60
C THR A 58 -13.04 2.94 -4.45
N LEU A 59 -12.17 2.78 -3.43
CA LEU A 59 -12.47 1.93 -2.28
C LEU A 59 -13.24 2.68 -1.19
N SER A 60 -14.06 1.92 -0.47
CA SER A 60 -14.69 2.36 0.77
C SER A 60 -13.66 2.75 1.83
N HIS A 61 -14.13 3.44 2.87
CA HIS A 61 -13.31 3.72 4.05
C HIS A 61 -12.63 2.45 4.58
N GLY A 62 -11.34 2.57 4.91
CA GLY A 62 -10.49 1.46 5.30
C GLY A 62 -9.01 1.76 5.04
N VAL A 63 -8.15 0.86 5.50
CA VAL A 63 -6.70 0.92 5.28
C VAL A 63 -6.27 -0.23 4.37
N TYR A 64 -5.53 0.11 3.32
CA TYR A 64 -5.13 -0.81 2.26
C TYR A 64 -3.64 -0.67 1.93
N ILE A 65 -3.07 -1.71 1.31
CA ILE A 65 -1.74 -1.70 0.70
C ILE A 65 -1.90 -1.97 -0.80
N ALA A 66 -1.30 -1.14 -1.64
CA ALA A 66 -1.24 -1.30 -3.09
C ALA A 66 0.20 -1.62 -3.52
N MET A 67 0.48 -2.90 -3.80
CA MET A 67 1.80 -3.42 -4.18
C MET A 67 1.64 -4.67 -5.05
N ASN A 68 2.63 -5.00 -5.89
CA ASN A 68 2.64 -6.24 -6.68
C ASN A 68 1.37 -6.47 -7.54
N GLY A 69 0.82 -5.41 -8.15
CA GLY A 69 -0.38 -5.53 -8.98
C GLY A 69 -1.68 -5.74 -8.22
N THR A 70 -1.67 -5.69 -6.88
CA THR A 70 -2.81 -6.07 -6.05
C THR A 70 -3.06 -5.04 -4.95
N VAL A 71 -4.34 -4.87 -4.60
CA VAL A 71 -4.74 -4.11 -3.42
C VAL A 71 -5.19 -5.06 -2.32
N PHE A 72 -4.59 -4.90 -1.13
CA PHE A 72 -4.85 -5.75 0.03
C PHE A 72 -5.42 -4.92 1.18
N PRO A 73 -6.47 -5.38 1.87
CA PRO A 73 -6.83 -4.84 3.19
C PRO A 73 -5.69 -5.06 4.20
N ALA A 74 -5.43 -4.06 5.06
CA ALA A 74 -4.30 -4.04 6.00
C ALA A 74 -4.13 -5.33 6.83
N LYS A 75 -5.24 -5.94 7.27
CA LYS A 75 -5.24 -7.15 8.13
C LYS A 75 -5.11 -8.48 7.36
N SER A 76 -4.88 -8.43 6.05
CA SER A 76 -4.92 -9.60 5.15
C SER A 76 -3.72 -9.69 4.21
N VAL A 77 -2.59 -9.11 4.60
CA VAL A 77 -1.37 -9.06 3.78
C VAL A 77 -0.13 -9.16 4.64
N ILE A 78 0.87 -9.87 4.12
CA ILE A 78 2.21 -9.97 4.69
C ILE A 78 3.28 -9.59 3.67
N LYS A 79 4.42 -9.09 4.16
CA LYS A 79 5.64 -8.93 3.35
C LYS A 79 6.42 -10.24 3.37
N ASN A 80 6.33 -11.01 2.28
CA ASN A 80 7.19 -12.17 2.07
C ASN A 80 8.59 -11.69 1.65
N ARG A 81 9.52 -11.70 2.60
CA ARG A 81 10.90 -11.26 2.38
C ARG A 81 11.70 -12.23 1.50
N LYS A 82 11.42 -13.54 1.60
CA LYS A 82 12.10 -14.58 0.81
C LYS A 82 11.78 -14.43 -0.68
N MET A 83 10.52 -14.16 -1.01
CA MET A 83 10.05 -13.98 -2.39
C MET A 83 10.02 -12.51 -2.84
N ASN A 84 10.48 -11.60 -1.98
CA ASN A 84 10.45 -10.16 -2.15
C ASN A 84 9.11 -9.59 -2.67
N ARG A 85 7.98 -10.01 -2.09
CA ARG A 85 6.64 -9.56 -2.52
C ARG A 85 5.66 -9.40 -1.37
N PHE A 86 4.56 -8.71 -1.62
CA PHE A 86 3.37 -8.73 -0.80
C PHE A 86 2.45 -9.86 -1.25
N GLU A 87 1.88 -10.58 -0.30
CA GLU A 87 0.94 -11.67 -0.57
C GLU A 87 -0.13 -11.75 0.51
N ARG A 88 -1.26 -12.38 0.18
CA ARG A 88 -2.31 -12.64 1.16
C ARG A 88 -1.80 -13.59 2.23
N ILE A 89 -2.23 -13.34 3.46
CA ILE A 89 -2.10 -14.29 4.58
C ILE A 89 -2.89 -15.56 4.23
#